data_AF-A0A160KSS1-F1
#
_entry.id   AF-A0A160KSS1-F1
#
_cell.length_a   1.000
_cell.length_b   1.000
_cell.length_c   1.000
_cell.angle_alpha   90.00
_cell.angle_beta   90.00
_cell.angle_gamma   90.00
#
_symmetry.space_group_name_H-M   'P 1'
#
loop_
_entity.id
_entity.type
_entity.pdbx_description
1 polymer ?
#
loop_
_entity_poly.entity_id
_entity_poly.type
_entity_poly.pdbx_seq_one_letter_code
_entity_poly.pdbx_strand_id
1 'polypeptide(L)' 'MPETAVGLRVARPRILSRLRATGCDIHLWTINDPERMRELLALGVDALVTDRTDLARAAVDTLSEATRSRAA' A
#
# COMPACT_ATOMS: atom_id res chain seq x y z
N MET A 1 -6.98 3.73 7.52
CA MET A 1 -6.71 2.94 8.74
C MET A 1 -5.22 3.01 9.07
N PRO A 2 -4.81 2.80 10.34
CA PRO A 2 -3.39 2.64 10.64
C PRO A 2 -2.88 1.29 10.11
N GLU A 3 -1.60 1.21 9.74
CA GLU A 3 -0.98 -0.05 9.29
C GLU A 3 -1.12 -1.18 10.34
N THR A 4 -1.02 -0.79 11.60
CA THR A 4 -1.27 -1.65 12.76
C THR A 4 -2.30 -0.98 13.67
N ALA A 5 -3.39 -1.69 13.98
CA ALA A 5 -4.40 -1.23 14.93
C ALA A 5 -4.56 -2.31 16.02
N VAL A 6 -4.35 -1.96 17.29
CA VAL A 6 -4.58 -2.87 18.44
C VAL A 6 -3.84 -4.22 18.29
N GLY A 7 -2.56 -4.20 17.89
CA GLY A 7 -1.75 -5.42 17.67
C GLY A 7 -2.13 -6.26 16.45
N LEU A 8 -3.15 -5.83 15.68
CA LEU A 8 -3.57 -6.46 14.44
C LEU A 8 -2.83 -5.80 13.26
N ARG A 9 -2.05 -6.58 12.49
CA ARG A 9 -1.64 -6.15 11.14
C ARG A 9 -2.89 -6.04 10.28
N VAL A 10 -3.37 -4.82 10.06
CA VAL A 10 -4.62 -4.55 9.33
C VAL A 10 -4.44 -4.88 7.85
N ALA A 11 -3.24 -4.67 7.32
CA ALA A 11 -2.87 -4.97 5.95
C ALA A 11 -2.50 -6.46 5.70
N ARG A 12 -3.33 -7.40 6.18
CA ARG A 12 -3.24 -8.80 5.73
C ARG A 12 -3.96 -8.95 4.39
N PRO A 13 -3.45 -9.77 3.44
CA PRO A 13 -4.09 -9.95 2.13
C PRO A 13 -5.58 -10.32 2.20
N ARG A 14 -5.97 -11.15 3.19
CA ARG A 14 -7.38 -11.55 3.41
C ARG A 14 -8.27 -10.40 3.85
N ILE A 15 -7.75 -9.45 4.64
CA ILE A 15 -8.51 -8.29 5.10
C ILE A 15 -8.65 -7.30 3.96
N LEU A 16 -7.54 -7.01 3.27
CA LEU A 16 -7.52 -6.12 2.10
C LEU A 16 -8.49 -6.60 1.01
N SER A 17 -8.51 -7.91 0.73
CA SER A 17 -9.43 -8.47 -0.28
C SER A 17 -10.91 -8.33 0.11
N ARG A 18 -11.23 -8.44 1.41
CA ARG A 18 -12.60 -8.26 1.91
C ARG A 18 -13.03 -6.79 1.89
N LEU A 19 -12.14 -5.87 2.26
CA LEU A 19 -12.40 -4.42 2.20
C LEU A 19 -12.55 -3.94 0.76
N ARG A 20 -11.77 -4.49 -0.18
CA ARG A 20 -11.99 -4.22 -1.61
C ARG A 20 -13.34 -4.72 -2.10
N ALA A 21 -13.78 -5.88 -1.64
CA ALA A 21 -15.09 -6.42 -2.02
C ALA A 21 -16.26 -5.54 -1.55
N THR A 22 -16.05 -4.64 -0.57
CA THR A 22 -17.05 -3.66 -0.15
C THR A 22 -17.02 -2.37 -0.98
N GLY A 23 -16.12 -2.25 -1.96
CA GLY A 23 -15.97 -1.05 -2.80
C GLY A 23 -15.38 0.15 -2.07
N CYS A 24 -14.71 -0.08 -0.93
CA CYS A 24 -14.10 1.00 -0.15
C CYS A 24 -12.64 1.19 -0.53
N ASP A 25 -12.23 2.45 -0.68
CA ASP A 25 -10.83 2.82 -0.84
C ASP A 25 -10.05 2.54 0.45
N ILE A 26 -8.93 1.85 0.34
CA ILE A 26 -8.10 1.47 1.47
C ILE A 26 -6.94 2.45 1.57
N HIS A 27 -7.07 3.41 2.48
CA HIS A 27 -6.01 4.37 2.79
C HIS A 27 -5.27 3.94 4.06
N LEU A 28 -3.95 3.79 4.01
CA LEU A 28 -3.14 3.42 5.18
C LEU A 28 -2.27 4.57 5.69
N TRP A 29 -2.12 4.70 7.01
CA TRP A 29 -1.25 5.70 7.67
C TRP A 29 -0.47 5.05 8.82
N THR A 30 0.62 5.60 9.37
CA THR A 30 1.71 6.30 8.68
C THR A 30 2.79 5.26 8.43
N ILE A 31 3.23 5.10 7.18
CA ILE A 31 4.17 4.05 6.79
C ILE A 31 5.46 4.75 6.40
N ASN A 32 6.56 4.47 7.10
CA ASN A 32 7.84 5.14 6.87
C ASN A 32 8.93 4.19 6.32
N ASP A 33 8.63 2.89 6.23
CA ASP A 33 9.53 1.88 5.66
C ASP A 33 9.28 1.70 4.15
N PRO A 34 10.28 1.96 3.28
CA PRO A 34 10.13 1.84 1.82
C PRO A 34 9.89 0.41 1.34
N GLU A 35 10.43 -0.62 2.00
CA GLU A 35 10.12 -2.01 1.62
C GLU A 35 8.64 -2.28 1.86
N ARG A 36 8.15 -1.85 3.02
CA ARG A 36 6.76 -2.01 3.38
C ARG A 36 5.79 -1.24 2.48
N MET A 37 6.16 -0.02 2.07
CA MET A 37 5.39 0.74 1.08
C MET A 37 5.18 -0.06 -0.21
N ARG A 38 6.25 -0.66 -0.76
CA ARG A 38 6.17 -1.45 -2.00
C ARG A 38 5.26 -2.67 -1.83
N GLU A 39 5.38 -3.39 -0.72
CA GLU A 39 4.51 -4.53 -0.43
C GLU A 39 3.04 -4.12 -0.36
N LEU A 40 2.72 -3.03 0.35
CA LEU A 40 1.35 -2.56 0.52
C LEU A 40 0.74 -2.11 -0.82
N LEU A 41 1.51 -1.38 -1.63
CA LEU A 41 1.10 -1.00 -2.98
C LEU A 41 0.88 -2.23 -3.88
N ALA A 42 1.79 -3.21 -3.84
CA ALA A 42 1.64 -4.47 -4.57
C ALA A 42 0.43 -5.31 -4.11
N LEU A 43 0.04 -5.18 -2.83
CA LEU A 43 -1.17 -5.79 -2.28
C LEU A 43 -2.46 -5.07 -2.70
N GLY A 44 -2.38 -3.94 -3.39
CA GLY A 44 -3.50 -3.17 -3.92
C GLY A 44 -4.12 -2.21 -2.90
N VAL A 45 -3.28 -1.55 -2.11
CA VAL A 45 -3.67 -0.38 -1.29
C VAL A 45 -3.76 0.84 -2.19
N ASP A 46 -4.84 1.61 -2.06
CA ASP A 46 -5.13 2.74 -2.96
C ASP A 46 -4.32 3.99 -2.60
N ALA A 47 -4.10 4.23 -1.30
CA ALA A 47 -3.30 5.35 -0.83
C ALA A 47 -2.53 5.01 0.46
N LEU A 48 -1.34 5.59 0.58
CA LEU A 48 -0.56 5.56 1.81
C LEU A 48 -0.20 6.97 2.27
N VAL A 49 -0.16 7.17 3.57
CA VAL A 49 0.29 8.38 4.24
C VAL A 49 1.65 8.09 4.87
N THR A 50 2.61 8.97 4.67
CA THR A 50 4.00 8.83 5.14
C THR A 50 4.56 10.18 5.56
N ASP A 51 5.51 10.16 6.50
CA ASP A 51 6.35 11.32 6.79
C ASP A 51 7.56 11.40 5.84
N ARG A 52 7.80 10.33 5.06
CA ARG A 52 8.95 10.16 4.15
C ARG A 52 8.49 10.15 2.70
N THR A 53 8.01 11.31 2.24
CA THR A 53 7.52 11.50 0.87
C THR A 53 8.61 11.25 -0.18
N ASP A 54 9.88 11.47 0.17
CA ASP A 54 11.05 11.13 -0.65
C ASP A 54 11.11 9.64 -0.99
N LEU A 55 10.90 8.79 0.01
CA LEU A 55 10.93 7.34 -0.13
C LEU A 55 9.65 6.80 -0.80
N ALA A 56 8.49 7.36 -0.47
CA ALA A 56 7.24 6.96 -1.08
C ALA A 56 7.21 7.23 -2.58
N ARG A 57 7.78 8.35 -3.03
CA ARG A 57 7.85 8.65 -4.46
C ARG A 57 8.62 7.57 -5.23
N ALA A 58 9.80 7.19 -4.73
CA ALA A 58 10.60 6.13 -5.34
C ALA A 58 9.86 4.79 -5.38
N ALA A 59 9.12 4.43 -4.31
CA ALA A 59 8.34 3.20 -4.27
C ALA A 59 7.22 3.16 -5.33
N VAL A 60 6.52 4.28 -5.53
CA VAL A 60 5.46 4.40 -6.56
C VAL A 60 6.06 4.34 -7.97
N ASP A 61 7.18 5.03 -8.20
CA ASP A 61 7.83 5.07 -9.50
C ASP A 61 8.24 3.65 -9.95
N THR A 62 8.86 2.86 -9.05
CA THR A 62 9.21 1.44 -9.31
C THR A 62 7.99 0.59 -9.71
N LEU A 63 6.86 0.76 -9.02
CA LEU A 63 5.66 -0.03 -9.30
C LEU A 63 5.00 0.38 -10.63
N SER A 64 5.07 1.67 -10.98
CA SER A 64 4.53 2.21 -12.23
C SER A 64 5.27 1.67 -13.45
N GLU A 65 6.60 1.56 -13.37
CA GLU A 65 7.45 0.97 -14.40
C GLU A 65 7.14 -0.52 -14.58
N ALA A 66 7.02 -1.27 -13.46
CA ALA A 66 6.68 -2.69 -13.49
C ALA A 66 5.28 -2.96 -14.09
N THR A 67 4.31 -2.10 -13.78
CA THR A 67 2.94 -2.21 -14.32
C THR A 67 2.92 -1.90 -15.83
N ARG A 68 3.67 -0.89 -16.27
CA ARG A 68 3.79 -0.53 -17.69
C ARG A 68 4.51 -1.61 -18.49
N SER A 69 5.53 -2.27 -17.92
CA SER A 69 6.26 -3.36 -18.56
C SER A 69 5.44 -4.65 -18.73
N ARG A 70 4.42 -4.90 -17.89
CA ARG A 70 3.52 -6.07 -18.03
C ARG A 70 2.42 -5.88 -19.08
N ALA A 71 2.21 -4.65 -19.54
CA ALA A 71 1.19 -4.31 -20.53
C ALA A 71 1.73 -4.23 -21.97
N ALA A 72 3.05 -4.44 -22.16
CA ALA A 72 3.73 -4.52 -23.45
C ALA A 72 4.02 -5.98 -23.81
#